data_AF-A0A5E8AGD3-F1
#
_entry.id   AF-A0A5E8AGD3-F1
#
_cell.length_a   1.000
_cell.length_b   1.000
_cell.length_c   1.000
_cell.angle_alpha   90.00
_cell.angle_beta   90.00
_cell.angle_gamma   90.00
#
_symmetry.space_group_name_H-M   'P 1'
#
loop_
_entity.id
_entity.type
_entity.pdbx_description
1 polymer ?
#
loop_
_entity_poly.entity_id
_entity_poly.type
_entity_poly.pdbx_seq_one_letter_code
_entity_poly.pdbx_strand_id
1 'polypeptide(L)'
;MPARRPQMMKPRGRPLQRPLAVALLLLGPLMSGCASPPEGVLAPVAQTASDATEVSIMVATTRAPSDNPGLLYSGERGARIDFNEIVVSIPPDSRRKIGEVQWPKKIPPDPARDFATLSAKQMDSVAEVEAWYDRNRSSSGRLLVFVHGFNTRYESAVYRFAQIAHDSKTDATPVMFTWPSRGNVFDYGYDKESTNYSRSALELLLTGAVAVPEIKEITILAHSMGTWLTVESLRQMAIRNDGIPAKISDVILASPDLDVDVFQQQIVDMGAKRPKFTVFVSKDDRALTLSRRISGNVDRLGQIDISNPVYRESLERSGITVLDLSALQVGDSLNHSKFAESPEVVRLLGQRLIAGQTVTNQDVSLGTELGASAITLSNTVGSVAGAAITAPIAILDPNSRDAFTAQSRRFGQGLGAAGLTPNLSGQLPSAPECDAAQDCR
;
A
#
# COMPACT_ATOMS: atom_id res chain seq x y z
N MET A 1 -42.87 21.44 82.20
CA MET A 1 -43.12 22.85 82.55
C MET A 1 -42.47 23.74 81.47
N PRO A 2 -43.13 24.83 81.07
CA PRO A 2 -42.95 25.46 79.77
C PRO A 2 -42.00 26.68 79.83
N ALA A 3 -41.44 27.09 78.70
CA ALA A 3 -41.10 28.50 78.50
C ALA A 3 -41.17 28.87 77.01
N ARG A 4 -41.95 29.92 76.74
CA ARG A 4 -42.26 30.48 75.44
C ARG A 4 -41.08 31.29 74.86
N ARG A 5 -41.13 31.40 73.52
CA ARG A 5 -40.46 32.30 72.56
C ARG A 5 -39.92 33.64 73.11
N PRO A 6 -38.95 34.23 72.38
CA PRO A 6 -39.34 35.34 71.51
C PRO A 6 -38.77 35.29 70.09
N GLN A 7 -39.54 35.84 69.14
CA GLN A 7 -39.10 36.21 67.79
C GLN A 7 -38.65 37.68 67.75
N MET A 8 -37.88 37.99 66.71
CA MET A 8 -37.59 39.30 66.07
C MET A 8 -36.19 39.88 66.30
N MET A 9 -35.38 39.86 65.25
CA MET A 9 -35.06 41.07 64.45
C MET A 9 -34.32 40.67 63.17
N LYS A 10 -34.85 41.10 62.01
CA LYS A 10 -34.15 41.13 60.72
C LYS A 10 -33.22 42.34 60.68
N PRO A 11 -32.03 42.21 60.08
CA PRO A 11 -31.48 43.27 59.26
C PRO A 11 -31.49 42.88 57.78
N ARG A 12 -32.01 43.79 56.96
CA ARG A 12 -31.88 43.81 55.50
C ARG A 12 -30.41 44.09 55.14
N GLY A 13 -29.83 43.26 54.27
CA GLY A 13 -28.53 43.48 53.65
C GLY A 13 -28.53 42.90 52.24
N ARG A 14 -28.42 43.82 51.27
CA ARG A 14 -28.52 43.77 49.81
C ARG A 14 -27.96 42.55 49.02
N PRO A 15 -28.43 42.39 47.76
CA PRO A 15 -28.20 41.22 46.92
C PRO A 15 -26.90 41.33 46.11
N LEU A 16 -26.28 40.20 45.75
CA LEU A 16 -25.38 40.15 44.61
C LEU A 16 -25.48 38.79 43.90
N GLN A 17 -26.17 38.83 42.77
CA GLN A 17 -26.02 38.07 41.54
C GLN A 17 -24.97 36.93 41.52
N ARG A 18 -25.42 35.74 41.10
CA ARG A 18 -24.87 35.00 39.93
C ARG A 18 -25.75 33.79 39.61
N PRO A 19 -26.31 33.66 38.39
CA PRO A 19 -27.06 32.48 38.01
C PRO A 19 -26.08 31.35 37.75
N LEU A 20 -26.06 30.35 38.63
CA LEU A 20 -25.33 29.11 38.47
C LEU A 20 -26.27 28.04 37.89
N ALA A 21 -26.78 28.26 36.68
CA ALA A 21 -27.55 27.27 35.95
C ALA A 21 -27.73 27.75 34.51
N VAL A 22 -26.84 27.29 33.61
CA VAL A 22 -27.00 27.04 32.16
C VAL A 22 -25.58 27.09 31.58
N ALA A 23 -24.81 26.02 31.80
CA ALA A 23 -23.53 25.79 31.11
C ALA A 23 -23.25 24.29 31.01
N LEU A 24 -24.30 23.51 30.71
CA LEU A 24 -24.19 22.05 30.61
C LEU A 24 -25.12 21.54 29.51
N LEU A 25 -24.96 22.00 28.26
CA LEU A 25 -25.68 21.45 27.10
C LEU A 25 -25.12 21.82 25.72
N LEU A 26 -23.82 22.11 25.57
CA LEU A 26 -23.19 22.37 24.25
C LEU A 26 -21.77 21.79 24.11
N LEU A 27 -21.53 20.57 24.62
CA LEU A 27 -20.43 19.74 24.11
C LEU A 27 -21.05 18.55 23.36
N GLY A 28 -21.52 18.82 22.13
CA GLY A 28 -21.71 17.76 21.16
C GLY A 28 -20.33 17.23 20.73
N PRO A 29 -20.11 15.92 20.63
CA PRO A 29 -18.88 15.41 20.06
C PRO A 29 -18.86 15.78 18.57
N LEU A 30 -18.00 16.70 18.16
CA LEU A 30 -17.53 16.79 16.78
C LEU A 30 -16.62 15.58 16.51
N MET A 31 -17.22 14.40 16.50
CA MET A 31 -16.59 13.19 15.98
C MET A 31 -16.73 13.24 14.47
N SER A 32 -15.89 14.04 13.83
CA SER A 32 -15.52 13.79 12.44
C SER A 32 -14.69 12.51 12.42
N GLY A 33 -15.37 11.36 12.53
CA GLY A 33 -14.75 10.08 12.26
C GLY A 33 -14.27 10.08 10.82
N CYS A 34 -12.98 9.84 10.60
CA CYS A 34 -12.49 9.48 9.28
C CYS A 34 -13.21 8.21 8.84
N ALA A 35 -14.23 8.35 7.99
CA ALA A 35 -14.94 7.22 7.44
C ALA A 35 -13.96 6.43 6.56
N SER A 36 -13.75 5.16 6.88
CA SER A 36 -13.10 4.23 5.95
C SER A 36 -13.86 4.23 4.62
N PRO A 37 -13.18 4.06 3.48
CA PRO A 37 -13.85 3.93 2.19
C PRO A 37 -14.96 2.87 2.27
N PRO A 38 -16.08 3.06 1.54
CA PRO A 38 -17.18 2.10 1.55
C PRO A 38 -16.71 0.72 1.09
N GLU A 39 -17.24 -0.32 1.72
CA GLU A 39 -17.04 -1.70 1.26
C GLU A 39 -17.93 -2.00 0.06
N GLY A 40 -17.52 -2.97 -0.75
CA GLY A 40 -18.38 -3.50 -1.80
C GLY A 40 -18.30 -2.79 -3.15
N VAL A 41 -17.36 -1.86 -3.33
CA VAL A 41 -17.24 -1.03 -4.54
C VAL A 41 -16.89 -1.83 -5.82
N LEU A 42 -16.41 -3.08 -5.68
CA LEU A 42 -16.09 -3.89 -6.86
C LEU A 42 -17.29 -4.60 -7.47
N ALA A 43 -18.48 -4.47 -6.89
CA ALA A 43 -19.71 -4.97 -7.49
C ALA A 43 -19.96 -4.20 -8.80
N PRO A 44 -19.99 -4.89 -9.97
CA PRO A 44 -20.12 -4.19 -11.24
C PRO A 44 -21.43 -3.41 -11.36
N VAL A 45 -21.37 -2.22 -11.94
CA VAL A 45 -22.55 -1.41 -12.28
C VAL A 45 -22.76 -1.38 -13.79
N ALA A 46 -24.03 -1.46 -14.21
CA ALA A 46 -24.40 -1.34 -15.63
C ALA A 46 -24.44 0.11 -16.12
N GLN A 47 -24.50 1.07 -15.20
CA GLN A 47 -24.48 2.49 -15.54
C GLN A 47 -23.09 2.89 -16.05
N THR A 48 -23.05 3.67 -17.11
CA THR A 48 -21.82 4.30 -17.62
C THR A 48 -22.02 5.82 -17.73
N ALA A 49 -20.92 6.56 -17.82
CA ALA A 49 -20.93 7.99 -18.12
C ALA A 49 -20.14 8.22 -19.41
N SER A 50 -20.74 8.91 -20.39
CA SER A 50 -20.20 9.05 -21.75
C SER A 50 -18.86 9.79 -21.84
N ASP A 51 -18.53 10.57 -20.81
CA ASP A 51 -17.29 11.35 -20.69
C ASP A 51 -16.35 10.82 -19.60
N ALA A 52 -16.66 9.65 -19.01
CA ALA A 52 -15.75 8.94 -18.14
C ALA A 52 -14.76 8.12 -18.96
N THR A 53 -13.58 7.89 -18.39
CA THR A 53 -12.56 7.01 -18.99
C THR A 53 -12.64 5.62 -18.37
N GLU A 54 -12.55 4.59 -19.20
CA GLU A 54 -12.45 3.21 -18.73
C GLU A 54 -10.98 2.79 -18.66
N VAL A 55 -10.59 2.19 -17.54
CA VAL A 55 -9.27 1.61 -17.33
C VAL A 55 -9.45 0.11 -17.07
N SER A 56 -9.02 -0.72 -18.01
CA SER A 56 -8.97 -2.17 -17.84
C SER A 56 -7.63 -2.57 -17.24
N ILE A 57 -7.66 -3.28 -16.11
CA ILE A 57 -6.50 -3.70 -15.33
C ILE A 57 -6.50 -5.21 -15.22
N MET A 58 -5.37 -5.85 -15.49
CA MET A 58 -5.16 -7.24 -15.08
C MET A 58 -4.63 -7.27 -13.66
N VAL A 59 -5.33 -7.98 -12.77
CA VAL A 59 -4.93 -8.18 -11.38
C VAL A 59 -4.54 -9.64 -11.16
N ALA A 60 -3.27 -9.86 -10.82
CA ALA A 60 -2.79 -11.13 -10.30
C ALA A 60 -2.78 -11.07 -8.76
N THR A 61 -3.33 -12.09 -8.09
CA THR A 61 -3.51 -12.05 -6.63
C THR A 61 -3.18 -13.37 -5.98
N THR A 62 -2.62 -13.29 -4.76
CA THR A 62 -2.42 -14.44 -3.86
C THR A 62 -3.36 -14.41 -2.66
N ARG A 63 -4.39 -13.55 -2.71
CA ARG A 63 -5.43 -13.45 -1.70
C ARG A 63 -6.42 -14.60 -1.82
N ALA A 64 -7.00 -15.01 -0.70
CA ALA A 64 -8.10 -15.96 -0.69
C ALA A 64 -9.36 -15.28 -1.26
N PRO A 65 -10.11 -15.95 -2.15
CA PRO A 65 -11.39 -15.45 -2.64
C PRO A 65 -12.35 -15.10 -1.51
N SER A 66 -13.24 -14.16 -1.77
CA SER A 66 -14.34 -13.76 -0.90
C SER A 66 -15.66 -14.11 -1.56
N ASP A 67 -16.61 -14.63 -0.78
CA ASP A 67 -17.98 -14.88 -1.26
C ASP A 67 -18.77 -13.58 -1.50
N ASN A 68 -18.22 -12.43 -1.09
CA ASN A 68 -18.82 -11.12 -1.34
C ASN A 68 -18.37 -10.59 -2.73
N PRO A 69 -19.28 -10.48 -3.72
CA PRO A 69 -18.95 -10.01 -5.06
C PRO A 69 -18.49 -8.55 -5.11
N GLY A 70 -18.76 -7.76 -4.07
CA GLY A 70 -18.26 -6.40 -3.93
C GLY A 70 -16.84 -6.29 -3.39
N LEU A 71 -16.28 -7.40 -2.87
CA LEU A 71 -14.92 -7.48 -2.33
C LEU A 71 -14.00 -8.31 -3.23
N LEU A 72 -14.54 -9.38 -3.84
CA LEU A 72 -13.85 -10.39 -4.66
C LEU A 72 -12.80 -11.22 -3.92
N TYR A 73 -11.92 -10.59 -3.16
CA TYR A 73 -10.85 -11.23 -2.39
C TYR A 73 -10.73 -10.64 -0.99
N SER A 74 -10.33 -11.49 -0.05
CA SER A 74 -10.12 -11.13 1.36
C SER A 74 -8.67 -10.67 1.64
N GLY A 75 -8.37 -10.42 2.92
CA GLY A 75 -7.00 -10.25 3.41
C GLY A 75 -6.29 -11.56 3.75
N GLU A 76 -6.96 -12.70 3.62
CA GLU A 76 -6.38 -14.01 3.94
C GLU A 76 -5.57 -14.57 2.76
N ARG A 77 -4.64 -15.49 3.04
CA ARG A 77 -3.78 -16.12 2.01
C ARG A 77 -4.58 -17.13 1.19
N GLY A 78 -4.55 -16.99 -0.13
CA GLY A 78 -5.05 -17.97 -1.08
C GLY A 78 -4.00 -19.04 -1.38
N ALA A 79 -4.43 -20.25 -1.70
CA ALA A 79 -3.53 -21.38 -1.98
C ALA A 79 -2.87 -21.31 -3.37
N ARG A 80 -3.37 -20.45 -4.26
CA ARG A 80 -2.89 -20.29 -5.65
C ARG A 80 -2.85 -18.81 -6.03
N ILE A 81 -2.25 -18.54 -7.18
CA ILE A 81 -2.36 -17.24 -7.84
C ILE A 81 -3.63 -17.23 -8.69
N ASP A 82 -4.48 -16.21 -8.52
CA ASP A 82 -5.67 -15.99 -9.34
C ASP A 82 -5.47 -14.74 -10.22
N PHE A 83 -6.11 -14.72 -11.39
CA PHE A 83 -6.04 -13.61 -12.34
C PHE A 83 -7.44 -13.05 -12.62
N ASN A 84 -7.54 -11.73 -12.73
CA ASN A 84 -8.82 -11.05 -12.98
C ASN A 84 -8.62 -9.87 -13.93
N GLU A 85 -9.57 -9.65 -14.84
CA GLU A 85 -9.76 -8.37 -15.52
C GLU A 85 -10.74 -7.52 -14.70
N ILE A 86 -10.31 -6.33 -14.27
CA ILE A 86 -11.18 -5.34 -13.63
C ILE A 86 -11.23 -4.09 -14.52
N VAL A 87 -12.43 -3.67 -14.90
CA VAL A 87 -12.65 -2.44 -15.66
C VAL A 87 -13.23 -1.38 -14.72
N VAL A 88 -12.49 -0.29 -14.55
CA VAL A 88 -12.86 0.83 -13.68
C VAL A 88 -13.20 2.05 -14.52
N SER A 89 -14.36 2.64 -14.29
CA SER A 89 -14.76 3.95 -14.80
C SER A 89 -14.22 5.06 -13.92
N ILE A 90 -13.61 6.07 -14.54
CA ILE A 90 -13.03 7.24 -13.87
C ILE A 90 -13.69 8.50 -14.42
N PRO A 91 -14.28 9.36 -13.56
CA PRO A 91 -14.87 10.64 -13.97
C PRO A 91 -13.86 11.56 -14.67
N PRO A 92 -14.31 12.49 -15.53
CA PRO A 92 -13.40 13.42 -16.21
C PRO A 92 -12.70 14.37 -15.23
N ASP A 93 -11.50 14.84 -15.58
CA ASP A 93 -10.67 15.76 -14.79
C ASP A 93 -11.43 17.01 -14.30
N SER A 94 -12.45 17.48 -15.05
CA SER A 94 -13.28 18.63 -14.69
C SER A 94 -14.23 18.39 -13.51
N ARG A 95 -14.44 17.13 -13.10
CA ARG A 95 -15.38 16.73 -12.04
C ARG A 95 -14.73 15.96 -10.90
N ARG A 96 -13.42 15.79 -10.92
CA ARG A 96 -12.66 15.10 -9.86
C ARG A 96 -11.40 15.88 -9.50
N LYS A 97 -10.82 15.54 -8.36
CA LYS A 97 -9.47 15.99 -8.02
C LYS A 97 -8.47 14.94 -8.51
N ILE A 98 -7.54 15.35 -9.38
CA ILE A 98 -6.44 14.50 -9.87
C ILE A 98 -5.55 14.12 -8.68
N GLY A 99 -5.07 12.87 -8.65
CA GLY A 99 -4.34 12.31 -7.50
C GLY A 99 -5.24 11.64 -6.45
N GLU A 100 -6.55 11.88 -6.49
CA GLU A 100 -7.50 11.32 -5.52
C GLU A 100 -8.45 10.32 -6.16
N VAL A 101 -8.67 9.20 -5.45
CA VAL A 101 -9.75 8.26 -5.76
C VAL A 101 -11.07 8.87 -5.28
N GLN A 102 -12.01 9.06 -6.20
CA GLN A 102 -13.34 9.57 -5.85
C GLN A 102 -14.24 8.44 -5.38
N TRP A 103 -14.19 8.17 -4.07
CA TRP A 103 -14.95 7.12 -3.44
C TRP A 103 -16.45 7.44 -3.44
N PRO A 104 -17.33 6.48 -3.79
CA PRO A 104 -18.75 6.71 -3.76
C PRO A 104 -19.24 6.93 -2.33
N LYS A 105 -20.15 7.89 -2.13
CA LYS A 105 -20.77 8.11 -0.79
C LYS A 105 -21.87 7.10 -0.48
N LYS A 106 -22.36 6.39 -1.51
CA LYS A 106 -23.40 5.37 -1.44
C LYS A 106 -23.15 4.33 -2.53
N ILE A 107 -23.51 3.08 -2.27
CA ILE A 107 -23.50 2.02 -3.27
C ILE A 107 -24.93 1.87 -3.85
N PRO A 108 -25.11 1.72 -5.18
CA PRO A 108 -24.08 1.67 -6.22
C PRO A 108 -23.43 3.04 -6.51
N PRO A 109 -22.16 3.07 -6.99
CA PRO A 109 -21.46 4.29 -7.40
C PRO A 109 -22.13 4.99 -8.60
N ASP A 110 -21.96 6.30 -8.72
CA ASP A 110 -22.34 7.10 -9.90
C ASP A 110 -21.10 7.36 -10.78
N PRO A 111 -20.92 6.69 -11.93
CA PRO A 111 -19.74 6.86 -12.79
C PRO A 111 -19.50 8.29 -13.29
N ALA A 112 -20.49 9.18 -13.22
CA ALA A 112 -20.30 10.59 -13.57
C ALA A 112 -19.52 11.37 -12.51
N ARG A 113 -19.41 10.85 -11.28
CA ARG A 113 -18.85 11.53 -10.10
C ARG A 113 -17.87 10.68 -9.29
N ASP A 114 -18.06 9.38 -9.29
CA ASP A 114 -17.34 8.41 -8.49
C ASP A 114 -16.53 7.47 -9.38
N PHE A 115 -15.49 6.87 -8.81
CA PHE A 115 -14.91 5.67 -9.40
C PHE A 115 -15.94 4.54 -9.31
N ALA A 116 -16.12 3.81 -10.40
CA ALA A 116 -17.10 2.73 -10.48
C ALA A 116 -16.52 1.51 -11.18
N THR A 117 -16.77 0.32 -10.66
CA THR A 117 -16.41 -0.92 -11.34
C THR A 117 -17.46 -1.24 -12.39
N LEU A 118 -17.06 -1.33 -13.66
CA LEU A 118 -17.95 -1.70 -14.77
C LEU A 118 -17.93 -3.20 -15.05
N SER A 119 -16.79 -3.85 -14.78
CA SER A 119 -16.62 -5.28 -14.96
C SER A 119 -15.59 -5.83 -13.97
N ALA A 120 -15.83 -7.03 -13.49
CA ALA A 120 -14.89 -7.83 -12.71
C ALA A 120 -14.99 -9.28 -13.19
N LYS A 121 -14.04 -9.70 -14.03
CA LYS A 121 -14.03 -11.02 -14.66
C LYS A 121 -12.81 -11.81 -14.18
N GLN A 122 -13.04 -12.97 -13.59
CA GLN A 122 -11.97 -13.94 -13.32
C GLN A 122 -11.45 -14.52 -14.65
N MET A 123 -10.14 -14.67 -14.77
CA MET A 123 -9.46 -15.28 -15.92
C MET A 123 -8.87 -16.62 -15.48
N ASP A 124 -9.45 -17.70 -15.99
CA ASP A 124 -9.18 -19.08 -15.53
C ASP A 124 -8.14 -19.80 -16.40
N SER A 125 -7.67 -19.16 -17.48
CA SER A 125 -6.69 -19.75 -18.39
C SER A 125 -5.69 -18.73 -18.94
N VAL A 126 -4.53 -19.22 -19.38
CA VAL A 126 -3.51 -18.43 -20.07
C VAL A 126 -4.08 -17.76 -21.32
N ALA A 127 -4.93 -18.46 -22.07
CA ALA A 127 -5.56 -17.91 -23.28
C ALA A 127 -6.45 -16.69 -22.97
N GLU A 128 -7.11 -16.63 -21.81
CA GLU A 128 -7.88 -15.47 -21.41
C GLU A 128 -6.98 -14.28 -21.03
N VAL A 129 -5.84 -14.55 -20.37
CA VAL A 129 -4.82 -13.55 -20.05
C VAL A 129 -4.19 -12.97 -21.33
N GLU A 130 -3.85 -13.83 -22.29
CA GLU A 130 -3.31 -13.43 -23.60
C GLU A 130 -4.34 -12.60 -24.37
N ALA A 131 -5.59 -13.06 -24.44
CA ALA A 131 -6.66 -12.33 -25.10
C ALA A 131 -6.92 -10.96 -24.44
N TRP A 132 -6.83 -10.87 -23.11
CA TRP A 132 -6.90 -9.59 -22.41
C TRP A 132 -5.75 -8.68 -22.81
N TYR A 133 -4.52 -9.20 -22.81
CA TYR A 133 -3.34 -8.43 -23.17
C TYR A 133 -3.44 -7.91 -24.60
N ASP A 134 -3.85 -8.74 -25.56
CA ASP A 134 -3.99 -8.33 -26.97
C ASP A 134 -4.98 -7.18 -27.18
N ARG A 135 -6.07 -7.16 -26.39
CA ARG A 135 -7.08 -6.08 -26.44
C ARG A 135 -6.62 -4.78 -25.78
N ASN A 136 -5.77 -4.86 -24.75
CA ASN A 136 -5.46 -3.74 -23.86
C ASN A 136 -4.00 -3.28 -23.93
N ARG A 137 -3.14 -3.96 -24.70
CA ARG A 137 -1.71 -3.66 -24.73
C ARG A 137 -1.43 -2.25 -25.24
N SER A 138 -0.49 -1.60 -24.55
CA SER A 138 0.14 -0.36 -24.98
C SER A 138 0.76 -0.49 -26.37
N SER A 139 0.67 0.59 -27.15
CA SER A 139 1.22 0.64 -28.51
C SER A 139 2.75 0.55 -28.52
N SER A 140 3.40 0.97 -27.43
CA SER A 140 4.85 0.88 -27.22
C SER A 140 5.30 -0.46 -26.62
N GLY A 141 4.38 -1.38 -26.31
CA GLY A 141 4.70 -2.67 -25.71
C GLY A 141 5.25 -2.55 -24.28
N ARG A 142 4.94 -1.45 -23.60
CA ARG A 142 5.34 -1.19 -22.21
C ARG A 142 4.33 -1.80 -21.25
N LEU A 143 4.82 -2.41 -20.17
CA LEU A 143 4.03 -2.96 -19.08
C LEU A 143 4.33 -2.18 -17.80
N LEU A 144 3.29 -1.71 -17.10
CA LEU A 144 3.41 -1.15 -15.76
C LEU A 144 2.87 -2.16 -14.76
N VAL A 145 3.75 -2.71 -13.92
CA VAL A 145 3.38 -3.62 -12.82
C VAL A 145 3.32 -2.85 -11.51
N PHE A 146 2.15 -2.79 -10.87
CA PHE A 146 1.99 -2.14 -9.57
C PHE A 146 1.89 -3.14 -8.42
N VAL A 147 2.61 -2.88 -7.33
CA VAL A 147 2.59 -3.68 -6.09
C VAL A 147 2.23 -2.78 -4.91
N HIS A 148 1.06 -3.03 -4.30
CA HIS A 148 0.54 -2.18 -3.22
C HIS A 148 1.29 -2.36 -1.89
N GLY A 149 1.06 -1.41 -0.97
CA GLY A 149 1.65 -1.37 0.37
C GLY A 149 0.84 -2.07 1.46
N PHE A 150 1.27 -1.86 2.70
CA PHE A 150 0.63 -2.35 3.93
C PHE A 150 -0.77 -1.73 4.14
N ASN A 151 -1.58 -2.35 4.99
CA ASN A 151 -2.89 -1.82 5.41
C ASN A 151 -3.80 -1.50 4.21
N THR A 152 -3.79 -2.38 3.19
CA THR A 152 -4.48 -2.15 1.93
C THR A 152 -5.45 -3.29 1.63
N ARG A 153 -6.75 -2.97 1.56
CA ARG A 153 -7.79 -3.88 1.07
C ARG A 153 -7.70 -4.05 -0.45
N TYR A 154 -8.26 -5.14 -0.98
CA TYR A 154 -8.17 -5.46 -2.40
C TYR A 154 -8.75 -4.35 -3.30
N GLU A 155 -9.95 -3.89 -3.00
CA GLU A 155 -10.64 -2.82 -3.71
C GLU A 155 -9.94 -1.46 -3.63
N SER A 156 -9.33 -1.15 -2.49
CA SER A 156 -8.53 0.07 -2.31
C SER A 156 -7.29 0.03 -3.20
N ALA A 157 -6.67 -1.14 -3.32
CA ALA A 157 -5.52 -1.36 -4.16
C ALA A 157 -5.90 -1.17 -5.66
N VAL A 158 -6.99 -1.79 -6.10
CA VAL A 158 -7.49 -1.72 -7.48
C VAL A 158 -7.82 -0.27 -7.87
N TYR A 159 -8.62 0.45 -7.06
CA TYR A 159 -9.01 1.82 -7.39
C TYR A 159 -7.83 2.79 -7.37
N ARG A 160 -6.90 2.61 -6.43
CA ARG A 160 -5.67 3.41 -6.38
C ARG A 160 -4.83 3.18 -7.63
N PHE A 161 -4.69 1.94 -8.10
CA PHE A 161 -3.92 1.69 -9.30
C PHE A 161 -4.61 2.20 -10.57
N ALA A 162 -5.94 2.08 -10.67
CA ALA A 162 -6.72 2.68 -11.74
C ALA A 162 -6.50 4.19 -11.81
N GLN A 163 -6.50 4.86 -10.65
CA GLN A 163 -6.19 6.29 -10.54
C GLN A 163 -4.79 6.61 -11.04
N ILE A 164 -3.76 5.87 -10.58
CA ILE A 164 -2.36 6.08 -11.00
C ILE A 164 -2.22 5.90 -12.52
N ALA A 165 -2.74 4.80 -13.07
CA ALA A 165 -2.64 4.48 -14.50
C ALA A 165 -3.32 5.54 -15.38
N HIS A 166 -4.47 6.05 -14.94
CA HIS A 166 -5.18 7.11 -15.66
C HIS A 166 -4.48 8.47 -15.54
N ASP A 167 -4.09 8.85 -14.32
CA ASP A 167 -3.53 10.17 -14.03
C ASP A 167 -2.11 10.33 -14.58
N SER A 168 -1.35 9.25 -14.72
CA SER A 168 0.02 9.29 -15.28
C SER A 168 0.03 9.56 -16.78
N LYS A 169 -1.09 9.30 -17.47
CA LYS A 169 -1.25 9.42 -18.93
C LYS A 169 -0.16 8.67 -19.72
N THR A 170 0.34 7.58 -19.14
CA THR A 170 1.40 6.75 -19.72
C THR A 170 0.82 5.77 -20.73
N ASP A 171 1.47 5.63 -21.88
CA ASP A 171 1.23 4.49 -22.78
C ASP A 171 1.88 3.21 -22.23
N ALA A 172 1.30 2.63 -21.19
CA ALA A 172 1.74 1.36 -20.61
C ALA A 172 0.53 0.49 -20.22
N THR A 173 0.62 -0.80 -20.50
CA THR A 173 -0.39 -1.80 -20.14
C THR A 173 -0.44 -1.96 -18.61
N PRO A 174 -1.56 -1.71 -17.93
CA PRO A 174 -1.63 -1.71 -16.47
C PRO A 174 -1.85 -3.13 -15.92
N VAL A 175 -0.87 -3.63 -15.17
CA VAL A 175 -0.93 -4.91 -14.45
C VAL A 175 -0.71 -4.66 -12.97
N MET A 176 -1.50 -5.31 -12.13
CA MET A 176 -1.38 -5.21 -10.68
C MET A 176 -1.06 -6.57 -10.09
N PHE A 177 -0.13 -6.59 -9.14
CA PHE A 177 0.05 -7.73 -8.24
C PHE A 177 -0.44 -7.36 -6.85
N THR A 178 -1.34 -8.19 -6.30
CA THR A 178 -1.85 -8.01 -4.93
C THR A 178 -1.49 -9.18 -4.04
N TRP A 179 -1.18 -8.86 -2.80
CA TRP A 179 -0.78 -9.82 -1.77
C TRP A 179 -1.71 -9.71 -0.55
N PRO A 180 -1.77 -10.72 0.33
CA PRO A 180 -2.74 -10.79 1.43
C PRO A 180 -2.47 -9.79 2.55
N SER A 181 -2.86 -8.53 2.32
CA SER A 181 -2.97 -7.50 3.36
C SER A 181 -4.37 -7.50 3.94
N ARG A 182 -4.47 -7.53 5.28
CA ARG A 182 -5.75 -7.46 6.00
C ARG A 182 -6.39 -6.07 6.02
N GLY A 183 -5.70 -5.03 5.54
CA GLY A 183 -6.24 -3.68 5.59
C GLY A 183 -6.39 -3.16 7.03
N ASN A 184 -5.54 -3.64 7.94
CA ASN A 184 -5.56 -3.24 9.34
C ASN A 184 -4.14 -2.96 9.87
N VAL A 185 -3.97 -1.82 10.54
CA VAL A 185 -2.72 -1.38 11.15
C VAL A 185 -2.17 -2.35 12.21
N PHE A 186 -3.04 -3.11 12.87
CA PHE A 186 -2.64 -4.08 13.91
C PHE A 186 -2.15 -5.42 13.33
N ASP A 187 -2.37 -5.67 12.04
CA ASP A 187 -2.00 -6.92 11.38
C ASP A 187 -0.61 -6.84 10.72
N TYR A 188 0.24 -5.88 11.08
CA TYR A 188 1.57 -5.66 10.48
C TYR A 188 2.42 -6.94 10.40
N GLY A 189 2.48 -7.72 11.47
CA GLY A 189 3.25 -8.97 11.49
C GLY A 189 2.69 -10.02 10.51
N TYR A 190 1.35 -10.14 10.43
CA TYR A 190 0.72 -11.03 9.46
C TYR A 190 0.96 -10.57 8.03
N ASP A 191 0.77 -9.28 7.75
CA ASP A 191 0.96 -8.68 6.43
C ASP A 191 2.41 -8.84 5.95
N LYS A 192 3.40 -8.64 6.84
CA LYS A 192 4.82 -8.88 6.54
C LYS A 192 5.07 -10.34 6.14
N GLU A 193 4.58 -11.31 6.91
CA GLU A 193 4.71 -12.73 6.54
C GLU A 193 3.94 -13.06 5.25
N SER A 194 2.84 -12.36 4.98
CA SER A 194 2.06 -12.52 3.75
C SER A 194 2.79 -11.97 2.53
N THR A 195 3.62 -10.93 2.67
CA THR A 195 4.52 -10.53 1.57
C THR A 195 5.51 -11.64 1.23
N ASN A 196 6.17 -12.23 2.23
CA ASN A 196 7.09 -13.35 2.01
C ASN A 196 6.39 -14.55 1.36
N TYR A 197 5.16 -14.86 1.78
CA TYR A 197 4.31 -15.89 1.16
C TYR A 197 4.10 -15.64 -0.34
N SER A 198 3.88 -14.37 -0.73
CA SER A 198 3.57 -13.99 -2.12
C SER A 198 4.80 -13.85 -3.03
N ARG A 199 6.03 -13.95 -2.50
CA ARG A 199 7.29 -13.72 -3.24
C ARG A 199 7.39 -14.51 -4.55
N SER A 200 7.16 -15.82 -4.47
CA SER A 200 7.29 -16.71 -5.64
C SER A 200 6.19 -16.46 -6.68
N ALA A 201 5.00 -16.01 -6.25
CA ALA A 201 3.91 -15.69 -7.16
C ALA A 201 4.18 -14.40 -7.95
N LEU A 202 4.79 -13.39 -7.33
CA LEU A 202 5.23 -12.19 -8.04
C LEU A 202 6.35 -12.51 -9.05
N GLU A 203 7.32 -13.34 -8.68
CA GLU A 203 8.34 -13.82 -9.63
C GLU A 203 7.71 -14.56 -10.81
N LEU A 204 6.71 -15.42 -10.56
CA LEU A 204 6.01 -16.15 -11.59
C LEU A 204 5.28 -15.21 -12.58
N LEU A 205 4.58 -14.19 -12.06
CA LEU A 205 3.95 -13.16 -12.89
C LEU A 205 4.98 -12.47 -13.79
N LEU A 206 6.09 -12.02 -13.21
CA LEU A 206 7.15 -11.31 -13.95
C LEU A 206 7.82 -12.23 -14.98
N THR A 207 8.03 -13.50 -14.66
CA THR A 207 8.58 -14.50 -15.58
C THR A 207 7.65 -14.71 -16.78
N GLY A 208 6.34 -14.82 -16.54
CA GLY A 208 5.34 -14.90 -17.59
C GLY A 208 5.34 -13.66 -18.48
N ALA A 209 5.36 -12.46 -17.89
CA ALA A 209 5.42 -11.20 -18.62
C ALA A 209 6.68 -11.07 -19.49
N VAL A 210 7.85 -11.49 -18.99
CA VAL A 210 9.11 -11.49 -19.75
C VAL A 210 9.02 -12.42 -20.98
N ALA A 211 8.31 -13.54 -20.88
CA ALA A 211 8.19 -14.51 -21.95
C ALA A 211 7.35 -14.01 -23.14
N VAL A 212 6.43 -13.04 -22.94
CA VAL A 212 5.59 -12.49 -24.00
C VAL A 212 6.42 -11.65 -24.98
N PRO A 213 6.53 -12.03 -26.28
CA PRO A 213 7.37 -11.32 -27.26
C PRO A 213 6.99 -9.86 -27.47
N GLU A 214 5.70 -9.54 -27.37
CA GLU A 214 5.11 -8.22 -27.58
C GLU A 214 5.48 -7.24 -26.46
N ILE A 215 5.72 -7.75 -25.25
CA ILE A 215 6.22 -6.94 -24.13
C ILE A 215 7.69 -6.61 -24.38
N LYS A 216 7.99 -5.32 -24.49
CA LYS A 216 9.33 -4.79 -24.75
C LYS A 216 10.01 -4.28 -23.48
N GLU A 217 9.23 -3.73 -22.57
CA GLU A 217 9.71 -3.06 -21.37
C GLU A 217 8.72 -3.27 -20.22
N ILE A 218 9.24 -3.59 -19.04
CA ILE A 218 8.48 -3.80 -17.81
C ILE A 218 9.03 -2.83 -16.78
N THR A 219 8.19 -1.91 -16.32
CA THR A 219 8.45 -1.08 -15.15
C THR A 219 7.64 -1.57 -13.97
N ILE A 220 8.29 -1.70 -12.81
CA ILE A 220 7.63 -2.07 -11.56
C ILE A 220 7.51 -0.85 -10.66
N LEU A 221 6.30 -0.48 -10.28
CA LEU A 221 6.02 0.53 -9.26
C LEU A 221 5.55 -0.16 -7.98
N ALA A 222 6.34 -0.08 -6.92
CA ALA A 222 6.02 -0.69 -5.64
C ALA A 222 5.90 0.38 -4.54
N HIS A 223 4.94 0.23 -3.63
CA HIS A 223 4.70 1.18 -2.54
C HIS A 223 4.90 0.53 -1.17
N SER A 224 5.54 1.24 -0.23
CA SER A 224 5.61 0.86 1.18
C SER A 224 6.10 -0.58 1.38
N MET A 225 5.39 -1.42 2.12
CA MET A 225 5.75 -2.84 2.31
C MET A 225 5.75 -3.65 0.99
N GLY A 226 5.07 -3.19 -0.06
CA GLY A 226 5.19 -3.78 -1.40
C GLY A 226 6.59 -3.69 -1.98
N THR A 227 7.41 -2.70 -1.56
CA THR A 227 8.80 -2.59 -2.00
C THR A 227 9.66 -3.74 -1.47
N TRP A 228 9.42 -4.18 -0.22
CA TRP A 228 10.08 -5.36 0.34
C TRP A 228 9.81 -6.59 -0.53
N LEU A 229 8.54 -6.84 -0.83
CA LEU A 229 8.11 -7.94 -1.68
C LEU A 229 8.78 -7.89 -3.05
N THR A 230 8.72 -6.73 -3.72
CA THR A 230 9.30 -6.57 -5.05
C THR A 230 10.79 -6.83 -5.08
N VAL A 231 11.57 -6.22 -4.17
CA VAL A 231 13.03 -6.38 -4.14
C VAL A 231 13.41 -7.82 -3.83
N GLU A 232 12.71 -8.45 -2.89
CA GLU A 232 12.99 -9.84 -2.49
C GLU A 232 12.60 -10.85 -3.59
N SER A 233 11.52 -10.60 -4.34
CA SER A 233 11.17 -11.39 -5.53
C SER A 233 12.20 -11.25 -6.65
N LEU A 234 12.68 -10.03 -6.91
CA LEU A 234 13.74 -9.80 -7.91
C LEU A 234 15.05 -10.45 -7.47
N ARG A 235 15.44 -10.33 -6.20
CA ARG A 235 16.62 -11.03 -5.67
C ARG A 235 16.51 -12.55 -5.86
N GLN A 236 15.34 -13.15 -5.58
CA GLN A 236 15.09 -14.56 -5.83
C GLN A 236 15.25 -14.93 -7.32
N MET A 237 14.65 -14.12 -8.21
CA MET A 237 14.76 -14.29 -9.66
C MET A 237 16.21 -14.22 -10.14
N ALA A 238 16.98 -13.23 -9.66
CA ALA A 238 18.38 -13.05 -10.04
C ALA A 238 19.24 -14.25 -9.66
N ILE A 239 19.08 -14.77 -8.44
CA ILE A 239 19.82 -15.95 -7.98
C ILE A 239 19.49 -17.19 -8.83
N ARG A 240 18.23 -17.35 -9.25
CA ARG A 240 17.80 -18.49 -10.05
C ARG A 240 18.26 -18.42 -11.50
N ASN A 241 18.35 -17.22 -12.06
CA ASN A 241 18.51 -16.99 -13.49
C ASN A 241 19.86 -16.37 -13.88
N ASP A 242 20.81 -16.23 -12.95
CA ASP A 242 22.07 -15.50 -13.14
C ASP A 242 21.84 -14.04 -13.61
N GLY A 243 20.87 -13.39 -12.97
CA GLY A 243 20.48 -12.00 -13.24
C GLY A 243 18.99 -11.80 -13.53
N ILE A 244 18.61 -10.55 -13.70
CA ILE A 244 17.26 -10.14 -14.06
C ILE A 244 17.16 -9.99 -15.59
N PRO A 245 16.10 -10.52 -16.23
CA PRO A 245 15.86 -10.31 -17.65
C PRO A 245 15.81 -8.81 -18.01
N ALA A 246 16.51 -8.42 -19.07
CA ALA A 246 16.65 -7.01 -19.48
C ALA A 246 15.33 -6.30 -19.81
N LYS A 247 14.24 -7.04 -20.07
CA LYS A 247 12.89 -6.47 -20.22
C LYS A 247 12.40 -5.81 -18.93
N ILE A 248 12.81 -6.28 -17.76
CA ILE A 248 12.55 -5.60 -16.49
C ILE A 248 13.63 -4.51 -16.37
N SER A 249 13.29 -3.32 -16.85
CA SER A 249 14.25 -2.23 -17.03
C SER A 249 14.33 -1.31 -15.82
N ASP A 250 13.17 -1.04 -15.20
CA ASP A 250 13.00 0.01 -14.20
C ASP A 250 12.16 -0.47 -13.01
N VAL A 251 12.64 -0.14 -11.82
CA VAL A 251 11.95 -0.42 -10.55
C VAL A 251 11.88 0.87 -9.74
N ILE A 252 10.66 1.31 -9.47
CA ILE A 252 10.35 2.51 -8.69
C ILE A 252 9.83 2.08 -7.33
N LEU A 253 10.56 2.43 -6.27
CA LEU A 253 10.22 2.13 -4.88
C LEU A 253 9.71 3.40 -4.21
N ALA A 254 8.40 3.51 -4.02
CA ALA A 254 7.76 4.66 -3.40
C ALA A 254 7.62 4.46 -1.88
N SER A 255 8.21 5.37 -1.09
CA SER A 255 8.21 5.34 0.38
C SER A 255 8.52 3.94 0.96
N PRO A 256 9.66 3.32 0.57
CA PRO A 256 9.91 1.91 0.88
C PRO A 256 9.95 1.61 2.38
N ASP A 257 9.13 0.64 2.79
CA ASP A 257 9.20 0.03 4.14
C ASP A 257 10.19 -1.13 4.13
N LEU A 258 11.44 -0.82 3.76
CA LEU A 258 12.54 -1.77 3.60
C LEU A 258 13.72 -1.27 4.43
N ASP A 259 14.40 -2.19 5.09
CA ASP A 259 15.64 -1.92 5.82
C ASP A 259 16.77 -1.57 4.83
N VAL A 260 17.54 -0.52 5.12
CA VAL A 260 18.59 -0.03 4.20
C VAL A 260 19.74 -1.05 4.02
N ASP A 261 20.13 -1.75 5.08
CA ASP A 261 21.22 -2.74 5.04
C ASP A 261 20.76 -3.99 4.30
N VAL A 262 19.51 -4.42 4.56
CA VAL A 262 18.89 -5.51 3.81
C VAL A 262 18.81 -5.15 2.33
N PHE A 263 18.37 -3.94 1.99
CA PHE A 263 18.30 -3.50 0.61
C PHE A 263 19.67 -3.54 -0.07
N GLN A 264 20.72 -3.03 0.58
CA GLN A 264 22.07 -3.08 0.05
C GLN A 264 22.53 -4.52 -0.21
N GLN A 265 22.29 -5.44 0.74
CA GLN A 265 22.63 -6.85 0.55
C GLN A 265 21.82 -7.48 -0.60
N GLN A 266 20.52 -7.19 -0.72
CA GLN A 266 19.68 -7.69 -1.82
C GLN A 266 20.17 -7.18 -3.18
N ILE A 267 20.63 -5.92 -3.24
CA ILE A 267 21.21 -5.32 -4.44
C ILE A 267 22.53 -5.99 -4.83
N VAL A 268 23.37 -6.35 -3.85
CA VAL A 268 24.59 -7.14 -4.08
C VAL A 268 24.25 -8.54 -4.59
N ASP A 269 23.32 -9.23 -3.94
CA ASP A 269 22.89 -10.58 -4.31
C ASP A 269 22.25 -10.64 -5.71
N MET A 270 21.60 -9.56 -6.16
CA MET A 270 21.09 -9.45 -7.52
C MET A 270 22.18 -9.35 -8.59
N GLY A 271 23.40 -8.94 -8.21
CA GLY A 271 24.53 -8.76 -9.12
C GLY A 271 24.37 -7.56 -10.06
N ALA A 272 25.21 -7.53 -11.11
CA ALA A 272 25.29 -6.41 -12.05
C ALA A 272 24.18 -6.41 -13.11
N LYS A 273 23.63 -7.58 -13.46
CA LYS A 273 22.51 -7.73 -14.39
C LYS A 273 21.19 -7.47 -13.66
N ARG A 274 20.96 -6.22 -13.27
CA ARG A 274 19.79 -5.77 -12.50
C ARG A 274 19.12 -4.55 -13.14
N PRO A 275 17.82 -4.31 -12.87
CA PRO A 275 17.13 -3.12 -13.35
C PRO A 275 17.69 -1.84 -12.71
N LYS A 276 17.32 -0.69 -13.29
CA LYS A 276 17.53 0.62 -12.69
C LYS A 276 16.57 0.78 -11.51
N PHE A 277 17.10 1.13 -10.34
CA PHE A 277 16.29 1.42 -9.17
C PHE A 277 16.13 2.93 -8.99
N THR A 278 14.89 3.39 -8.82
CA THR A 278 14.56 4.74 -8.38
C THR A 278 13.81 4.67 -7.05
N VAL A 279 14.29 5.37 -6.03
CA VAL A 279 13.69 5.38 -4.70
C VAL A 279 13.10 6.74 -4.41
N PHE A 280 11.83 6.80 -4.05
CA PHE A 280 11.21 8.03 -3.55
C PHE A 280 11.23 8.01 -2.03
N VAL A 281 11.88 9.01 -1.44
CA VAL A 281 12.03 9.16 0.01
C VAL A 281 11.27 10.37 0.51
N SER A 282 10.78 10.31 1.75
CA SER A 282 10.20 11.47 2.44
C SER A 282 10.59 11.39 3.91
N LYS A 283 11.38 12.37 4.39
CA LYS A 283 11.88 12.38 5.78
C LYS A 283 10.75 12.50 6.81
N ASP A 284 9.64 13.11 6.42
CA ASP A 284 8.45 13.38 7.24
C ASP A 284 7.38 12.28 7.15
N ASP A 285 7.70 11.12 6.57
CA ASP A 285 6.77 9.98 6.47
C ASP A 285 6.45 9.40 7.86
N ARG A 286 5.23 9.62 8.34
CA ARG A 286 4.82 9.21 9.69
C ARG A 286 4.48 7.72 9.78
N ALA A 287 4.10 7.09 8.67
CA ALA A 287 3.81 5.66 8.62
C ALA A 287 5.10 4.84 8.76
N LEU A 288 6.17 5.25 8.07
CA LEU A 288 7.48 4.61 8.22
C LEU A 288 8.07 4.80 9.62
N THR A 289 7.80 5.92 10.28
CA THR A 289 8.20 6.14 11.70
C THR A 289 7.55 5.12 12.64
N LEU A 290 6.30 4.74 12.38
CA LEU A 290 5.62 3.68 13.13
C LEU A 290 6.21 2.30 12.81
N SER A 291 6.48 2.02 11.53
CA SER A 291 7.11 0.77 11.10
C SER A 291 8.50 0.58 11.73
N ARG A 292 9.32 1.64 11.79
CA ARG A 292 10.62 1.63 12.50
C ARG A 292 10.47 1.16 13.93
N ARG A 293 9.53 1.74 14.67
CA ARG A 293 9.28 1.38 16.08
C ARG A 293 8.87 -0.08 16.22
N ILE A 294 8.02 -0.58 15.32
CA ILE A 294 7.53 -1.97 15.34
C ILE A 294 8.65 -2.95 14.96
N SER A 295 9.57 -2.56 14.08
CA SER A 295 10.67 -3.42 13.60
C SER A 295 11.98 -3.23 14.36
N GLY A 296 11.93 -2.84 15.63
CA GLY A 296 13.13 -2.78 16.48
C GLY A 296 14.01 -1.55 16.25
N ASN A 297 13.43 -0.44 15.78
CA ASN A 297 14.06 0.87 15.59
C ASN A 297 15.13 0.95 14.48
N VAL A 298 15.09 0.04 13.50
CA VAL A 298 16.02 0.06 12.36
C VAL A 298 15.65 1.15 11.35
N ASP A 299 16.64 1.73 10.66
CA ASP A 299 16.43 2.75 9.63
C ASP A 299 15.67 2.18 8.42
N ARG A 300 14.62 2.86 7.97
CA ARG A 300 13.89 2.52 6.74
C ARG A 300 14.43 3.29 5.56
N LEU A 301 14.59 2.61 4.44
CA LEU A 301 15.02 3.14 3.16
C LEU A 301 14.18 4.37 2.74
N GLY A 302 12.86 4.37 3.01
CA GLY A 302 12.00 5.49 2.65
C GLY A 302 12.17 6.75 3.50
N GLN A 303 12.90 6.66 4.62
CA GLN A 303 13.15 7.77 5.56
C GLN A 303 14.62 8.17 5.66
N ILE A 304 15.49 7.62 4.81
CA ILE A 304 16.91 7.97 4.86
C ILE A 304 17.09 9.47 4.65
N ASP A 305 18.01 10.04 5.42
CA ASP A 305 18.40 11.42 5.20
C ASP A 305 19.39 11.49 4.04
N ILE A 306 18.91 11.81 2.84
CA ILE A 306 19.77 11.98 1.66
C ILE A 306 20.67 13.21 1.73
N SER A 307 20.51 14.10 2.71
CA SER A 307 21.47 15.18 2.98
C SER A 307 22.76 14.64 3.63
N ASN A 308 22.70 13.44 4.24
CA ASN A 308 23.87 12.72 4.72
C ASN A 308 24.67 12.16 3.52
N PRO A 309 25.94 12.58 3.33
CA PRO A 309 26.75 12.15 2.19
C PRO A 309 27.00 10.63 2.18
N VAL A 310 27.03 9.97 3.33
CA VAL A 310 27.26 8.51 3.41
C VAL A 310 26.16 7.73 2.70
N TYR A 311 24.90 8.07 2.96
CA TYR A 311 23.76 7.39 2.32
C TYR A 311 23.64 7.76 0.85
N ARG A 312 23.82 9.04 0.51
CA ARG A 312 23.78 9.50 -0.89
C ARG A 312 24.82 8.78 -1.74
N GLU A 313 26.09 8.84 -1.34
CA GLU A 313 27.17 8.23 -2.10
C GLU A 313 27.06 6.72 -2.18
N SER A 314 26.61 6.04 -1.12
CA SER A 314 26.40 4.58 -1.14
C SER A 314 25.37 4.17 -2.20
N LEU A 315 24.24 4.89 -2.26
CA LEU A 315 23.16 4.63 -3.21
C LEU A 315 23.57 4.98 -4.63
N GLU A 316 24.23 6.13 -4.83
CA GLU A 316 24.75 6.56 -6.14
C GLU A 316 25.80 5.61 -6.69
N ARG A 317 26.76 5.16 -5.85
CA ARG A 317 27.76 4.14 -6.24
C ARG A 317 27.13 2.81 -6.62
N SER A 318 25.96 2.51 -6.07
CA SER A 318 25.17 1.32 -6.39
C SER A 318 24.26 1.52 -7.62
N GLY A 319 24.32 2.67 -8.29
CA GLY A 319 23.50 2.99 -9.46
C GLY A 319 22.02 3.23 -9.14
N ILE A 320 21.71 3.56 -7.89
CA ILE A 320 20.33 3.82 -7.42
C ILE A 320 20.06 5.32 -7.52
N THR A 321 18.99 5.69 -8.22
CA THR A 321 18.50 7.07 -8.25
C THR A 321 17.62 7.31 -7.03
N VAL A 322 17.76 8.46 -6.36
CA VAL A 322 16.91 8.83 -5.22
C VAL A 322 16.23 10.16 -5.50
N LEU A 323 14.91 10.22 -5.36
CA LEU A 323 14.14 11.47 -5.43
C LEU A 323 13.57 11.79 -4.04
N ASP A 324 13.89 12.98 -3.53
CA ASP A 324 13.39 13.44 -2.24
C ASP A 324 12.10 14.24 -2.40
N LEU A 325 11.03 13.71 -1.80
CA LEU A 325 9.69 14.30 -1.82
C LEU A 325 9.38 15.08 -0.52
N SER A 326 10.35 15.24 0.38
CA SER A 326 10.15 15.92 1.67
C SER A 326 9.66 17.37 1.55
N ALA A 327 9.99 18.05 0.44
CA ALA A 327 9.56 19.41 0.17
C ALA A 327 8.09 19.51 -0.34
N LEU A 328 7.47 18.39 -0.74
CA LEU A 328 6.10 18.39 -1.22
C LEU A 328 5.12 18.41 -0.03
N GLN A 329 4.30 19.47 0.02
CA GLN A 329 3.21 19.66 0.99
C GLN A 329 1.88 19.09 0.45
N VAL A 330 1.90 17.88 -0.10
CA VAL A 330 0.74 17.16 -0.64
C VAL A 330 0.78 15.72 -0.13
N GLY A 331 -0.35 15.17 0.32
CA GLY A 331 -0.46 13.76 0.73
C GLY A 331 -1.46 13.53 1.86
N ASP A 332 -1.62 12.26 2.22
CA ASP A 332 -2.45 11.79 3.32
C ASP A 332 -1.95 12.31 4.69
N SER A 333 -2.77 12.15 5.74
CA SER A 333 -2.44 12.58 7.11
C SER A 333 -1.12 11.99 7.69
N LEU A 334 -0.58 10.97 7.01
CA LEU A 334 0.64 10.27 7.35
C LEU A 334 1.83 10.65 6.45
N ASN A 335 1.64 11.48 5.42
CA ASN A 335 2.65 11.85 4.45
C ASN A 335 3.30 10.63 3.75
N HIS A 336 2.54 9.54 3.61
CA HIS A 336 2.99 8.23 3.13
C HIS A 336 2.53 7.91 1.69
N SER A 337 1.46 8.58 1.24
CA SER A 337 0.87 8.38 -0.09
C SER A 337 1.19 9.50 -1.09
N LYS A 338 2.16 10.39 -0.77
CA LYS A 338 2.52 11.56 -1.60
C LYS A 338 2.80 11.19 -3.06
N PHE A 339 3.38 10.01 -3.30
CA PHE A 339 3.74 9.54 -4.64
C PHE A 339 2.54 9.36 -5.59
N ALA A 340 1.36 9.03 -5.04
CA ALA A 340 0.15 8.78 -5.82
C ALA A 340 -0.84 9.95 -5.76
N GLU A 341 -0.77 10.77 -4.71
CA GLU A 341 -1.69 11.88 -4.46
C GLU A 341 -1.20 13.23 -4.98
N SER A 342 0.10 13.38 -5.25
CA SER A 342 0.63 14.55 -5.95
C SER A 342 0.48 14.38 -7.46
N PRO A 343 -0.31 15.23 -8.14
CA PRO A 343 -0.39 15.23 -9.61
C PRO A 343 0.98 15.40 -10.26
N GLU A 344 1.89 16.14 -9.63
CA GLU A 344 3.26 16.36 -10.09
C GLU A 344 4.07 15.06 -10.05
N VAL A 345 4.02 14.31 -8.95
CA VAL A 345 4.72 13.02 -8.85
C VAL A 345 4.12 11.98 -9.79
N VAL A 346 2.80 11.95 -9.95
CA VAL A 346 2.14 11.05 -10.92
C VAL A 346 2.50 11.39 -12.36
N ARG A 347 2.64 12.68 -12.68
CA ARG A 347 3.17 13.13 -13.99
C ARG A 347 4.64 12.77 -14.16
N LEU A 348 5.47 12.88 -13.12
CA LEU A 348 6.87 12.47 -13.15
C LEU A 348 7.01 10.95 -13.34
N LEU A 349 6.17 10.15 -12.68
CA LEU A 349 6.03 8.71 -12.95
C LEU A 349 5.68 8.50 -14.43
N GLY A 350 4.72 9.26 -14.95
CA GLY A 350 4.35 9.18 -16.36
C GLY A 350 5.48 9.54 -17.32
N GLN A 351 6.21 10.62 -17.06
CA GLN A 351 7.36 11.05 -17.85
C GLN A 351 8.50 10.03 -17.81
N ARG A 352 8.79 9.45 -16.63
CA ARG A 352 9.79 8.37 -16.47
C ARG A 352 9.40 7.15 -17.31
N LEU A 353 8.14 6.73 -17.23
CA LEU A 353 7.61 5.60 -18.00
C LEU A 353 7.57 5.87 -19.51
N ILE A 354 7.40 7.13 -19.94
CA ILE A 354 7.38 7.52 -21.36
C ILE A 354 8.80 7.65 -21.93
N ALA A 355 9.74 8.20 -21.16
CA ALA A 355 11.06 8.59 -21.68
C ALA A 355 12.12 7.48 -21.63
N GLY A 356 11.99 6.46 -20.78
CA GLY A 356 13.03 5.42 -20.61
C GLY A 356 14.42 5.95 -20.19
N GLN A 357 14.49 7.23 -19.79
CA GLN A 357 15.73 7.96 -19.51
C GLN A 357 15.92 8.22 -18.02
N THR A 358 17.16 8.03 -17.58
CA THR A 358 17.70 8.53 -16.33
C THR A 358 17.61 10.04 -16.33
N VAL A 359 16.72 10.62 -15.52
CA VAL A 359 16.85 12.04 -15.16
C VAL A 359 18.17 12.15 -14.40
N THR A 360 19.16 12.76 -15.03
CA THR A 360 20.49 13.01 -14.47
C THR A 360 20.38 13.90 -13.24
N ASN A 361 21.23 13.64 -12.24
CA ASN A 361 21.25 14.23 -10.88
C ASN A 361 21.47 15.77 -10.81
N GLN A 362 21.19 16.54 -11.86
CA GLN A 362 21.44 17.99 -11.87
C GLN A 362 20.23 18.88 -12.16
N ASP A 363 19.09 18.35 -12.61
CA ASP A 363 17.94 19.20 -12.99
C ASP A 363 16.61 18.92 -12.28
N VAL A 364 16.57 18.10 -11.23
CA VAL A 364 15.34 17.95 -10.42
C VAL A 364 15.65 18.05 -8.93
N SER A 365 16.02 19.26 -8.51
CA SER A 365 15.73 19.71 -7.14
C SER A 365 14.34 20.34 -7.14
N LEU A 366 13.33 19.52 -6.83
CA LEU A 366 11.94 19.96 -6.56
C LEU A 366 11.87 20.98 -5.41
N GLY A 367 12.95 21.16 -4.63
CA GLY A 367 13.06 22.15 -3.56
C GLY A 367 13.35 23.58 -4.03
N THR A 368 13.80 23.78 -5.27
CA THR A 368 14.24 25.10 -5.77
C THR A 368 13.24 25.78 -6.70
N GLU A 369 12.45 25.02 -7.47
CA GLU A 369 11.48 25.60 -8.42
C GLU A 369 10.10 25.88 -7.81
N LEU A 370 9.74 25.22 -6.70
CA LEU A 370 8.48 25.43 -6.00
C LEU A 370 8.52 26.57 -4.97
N GLY A 371 9.66 27.26 -4.81
CA GLY A 371 9.85 28.38 -3.88
C GLY A 371 9.30 29.73 -4.37
N ALA A 372 8.84 29.85 -5.61
CA ALA A 372 8.58 31.16 -6.25
C ALA A 372 7.09 31.50 -6.53
N SER A 373 6.14 30.63 -6.20
CA SER A 373 4.74 30.88 -6.60
C SER A 373 3.70 30.24 -5.68
N ALA A 374 3.60 30.72 -4.45
CA ALA A 374 2.36 30.69 -3.65
C ALA A 374 2.45 31.66 -2.45
N ILE A 375 2.67 32.95 -2.71
CA ILE A 375 2.39 33.99 -1.72
C ILE A 375 0.93 34.40 -1.91
N THR A 376 0.03 33.87 -1.08
CA THR A 376 -1.23 34.55 -0.79
C THR A 376 -1.31 34.73 0.72
N LEU A 377 -0.94 35.94 1.13
CA LEU A 377 -0.97 36.43 2.49
C LEU A 377 -2.41 36.50 2.99
N SER A 378 -2.71 35.85 4.11
CA SER A 378 -3.69 36.40 5.06
C SER A 378 -3.29 36.04 6.49
N ASN A 379 -3.00 37.10 7.26
CA ASN A 379 -2.55 37.05 8.64
C ASN A 379 -3.66 36.51 9.56
N THR A 380 -3.32 35.67 10.54
CA THR A 380 -3.66 35.94 11.95
C THR A 380 -2.67 35.21 12.88
N VAL A 381 -2.21 35.99 13.87
CA VAL A 381 -1.16 35.78 14.86
C VAL A 381 -1.51 34.73 15.93
N GLY A 382 -0.51 34.01 16.47
CA GLY A 382 -0.53 33.67 17.90
C GLY A 382 0.04 32.31 18.36
N SER A 383 1.32 32.33 18.75
CA SER A 383 1.95 31.58 19.87
C SER A 383 2.11 30.05 19.86
N VAL A 384 3.37 29.69 20.12
CA VAL A 384 3.96 28.38 20.46
C VAL A 384 3.45 27.89 21.81
N ALA A 385 3.09 26.60 21.89
CA ALA A 385 3.17 25.80 23.12
C ALA A 385 3.27 24.31 22.77
N GLY A 386 4.40 23.71 23.12
CA GLY A 386 4.60 22.27 23.06
C GLY A 386 3.83 21.55 24.16
N ALA A 387 3.25 20.41 23.82
CA ALA A 387 2.89 19.35 24.76
C ALA A 387 2.85 18.02 24.00
N ALA A 388 3.85 17.17 24.23
CA ALA A 388 3.78 15.77 23.86
C ALA A 388 2.75 15.09 24.78
N ILE A 389 1.62 14.65 24.21
CA ILE A 389 0.64 13.85 24.92
C ILE A 389 0.82 12.41 24.45
N THR A 390 1.49 11.58 25.26
CA THR A 390 1.36 10.12 25.16
C THR A 390 0.01 9.74 25.73
N ALA A 391 -0.98 9.53 24.86
CA ALA A 391 -2.25 8.92 25.23
C ALA A 391 -2.21 7.40 24.97
N PRO A 392 -2.76 6.56 25.87
CA PRO A 392 -2.97 5.15 25.56
C PRO A 392 -4.14 5.05 24.57
N ILE A 393 -3.87 4.61 23.34
CA ILE A 393 -4.94 4.29 22.39
C ILE A 393 -5.48 2.92 22.77
N ALA A 394 -6.38 2.92 23.74
CA ALA A 394 -7.39 1.90 23.89
C ALA A 394 -8.73 2.63 23.93
N ILE A 395 -9.72 2.04 23.24
CA ILE A 395 -11.14 2.43 23.19
C ILE A 395 -11.45 3.44 22.07
N LEU A 396 -11.91 2.91 20.92
CA LEU A 396 -13.16 3.27 20.21
C LEU A 396 -13.04 2.87 18.72
N ASP A 397 -13.43 1.64 18.37
CA ASP A 397 -13.79 1.25 17.00
C ASP A 397 -14.54 -0.11 17.04
N PRO A 398 -15.71 -0.26 16.38
CA PRO A 398 -16.40 -1.54 16.22
C PRO A 398 -15.56 -2.62 15.52
N ASN A 399 -14.76 -2.28 14.50
CA ASN A 399 -13.94 -3.27 13.76
C ASN A 399 -12.81 -3.84 14.63
N SER A 400 -12.32 -3.04 15.58
CA SER A 400 -11.35 -3.46 16.59
C SER A 400 -11.90 -4.53 17.56
N ARG A 401 -13.22 -4.59 17.77
CA ARG A 401 -13.84 -5.65 18.60
C ARG A 401 -13.87 -6.98 17.86
N ASP A 402 -14.14 -6.98 16.56
CA ASP A 402 -14.19 -8.20 15.77
C ASP A 402 -12.80 -8.78 15.56
N ALA A 403 -11.79 -7.94 15.31
CA ALA A 403 -10.39 -8.34 15.22
C ALA A 403 -9.85 -8.94 16.54
N PHE A 404 -10.12 -8.29 17.68
CA PHE A 404 -9.73 -8.82 18.99
C PHE A 404 -10.44 -10.14 19.33
N THR A 405 -11.72 -10.27 18.95
CA THR A 405 -12.51 -11.48 19.18
C THR A 405 -12.11 -12.63 18.24
N ALA A 406 -11.62 -12.33 17.04
CA ALA A 406 -11.05 -13.31 16.12
C ALA A 406 -9.65 -13.77 16.58
N GLN A 407 -8.82 -12.84 17.07
CA GLN A 407 -7.49 -13.12 17.60
C GLN A 407 -7.56 -13.97 18.88
N SER A 408 -8.50 -13.68 19.80
CA SER A 408 -8.70 -14.48 21.02
C SER A 408 -9.24 -15.88 20.73
N ARG A 409 -10.13 -16.03 19.74
CA ARG A 409 -10.60 -17.34 19.26
C ARG A 409 -9.48 -18.17 18.63
N ARG A 410 -8.59 -17.56 17.83
CA ARG A 410 -7.42 -18.23 17.24
C ARG A 410 -6.39 -18.64 18.30
N PHE A 411 -6.19 -17.82 19.34
CA PHE A 411 -5.32 -18.16 20.47
C PHE A 411 -5.91 -19.32 21.31
N GLY A 412 -7.23 -19.33 21.50
CA GLY A 412 -7.93 -20.44 22.17
C GLY A 412 -7.90 -21.76 21.38
N GLN A 413 -8.00 -21.68 20.04
CA GLN A 413 -7.90 -22.86 19.16
C GLN A 413 -6.45 -23.38 19.04
N GLY A 414 -5.45 -22.48 19.08
CA GLY A 414 -4.03 -22.86 19.08
C GLY A 414 -3.59 -23.61 20.35
N LEU A 415 -4.23 -23.35 21.49
CA LEU A 415 -3.99 -24.06 22.75
C LEU A 415 -4.79 -25.39 22.86
N GLY A 416 -5.90 -25.52 22.12
CA GLY A 416 -6.68 -26.76 22.06
C GLY A 416 -6.15 -27.80 21.05
N ALA A 417 -5.30 -27.40 20.11
CA ALA A 417 -4.75 -28.27 19.06
C ALA A 417 -3.38 -28.89 19.41
N ALA A 418 -2.80 -28.56 20.57
CA ALA A 418 -1.56 -29.14 21.07
C ALA A 418 -1.81 -30.48 21.80
N GLY A 419 -2.42 -31.43 21.09
CA GLY A 419 -2.64 -32.80 21.54
C GLY A 419 -1.94 -33.78 20.61
N LEU A 420 -0.60 -33.83 20.64
CA LEU A 420 0.18 -34.86 19.96
C LEU A 420 1.30 -35.36 20.89
N THR A 421 1.10 -36.57 21.40
CA THR A 421 2.10 -37.41 22.06
C THR A 421 3.19 -37.85 21.09
N PRO A 422 4.46 -37.96 21.50
CA PRO A 422 5.55 -38.35 20.61
C PRO A 422 5.53 -39.87 20.40
N ASN A 423 5.66 -40.32 19.13
CA ASN A 423 6.01 -41.70 18.83
C ASN A 423 7.36 -41.73 18.12
N LEU A 424 8.39 -42.14 18.87
CA LEU A 424 9.72 -42.46 18.38
C LEU A 424 9.71 -43.92 17.92
N SER A 425 9.83 -44.17 16.60
CA SER A 425 10.45 -45.37 16.00
C SER A 425 10.32 -45.32 14.47
N GLY A 426 11.44 -45.36 13.76
CA GLY A 426 11.46 -45.48 12.30
C GLY A 426 12.88 -45.52 11.74
N GLN A 427 13.35 -46.73 11.46
CA GLN A 427 14.64 -47.14 10.90
C GLN A 427 15.21 -46.28 9.76
N LEU A 428 16.55 -46.18 9.73
CA LEU A 428 17.38 -45.76 8.61
C LEU A 428 17.29 -46.75 7.42
N PRO A 429 17.39 -46.29 6.15
CA PRO A 429 17.44 -47.19 5.00
C PRO A 429 18.83 -47.80 4.79
N SER A 430 18.86 -49.09 4.47
CA SER A 430 20.04 -49.90 4.15
C SER A 430 20.52 -49.74 2.70
N ALA A 431 21.84 -49.86 2.51
CA ALA A 431 22.57 -49.80 1.23
C ALA A 431 22.32 -51.04 0.33
N PRO A 432 22.61 -50.97 -0.99
CA PRO A 432 22.41 -52.10 -1.91
C PRO A 432 23.58 -53.11 -1.87
N GLU A 433 23.25 -54.39 -1.86
CA GLU A 433 24.20 -55.50 -2.04
C GLU A 433 24.47 -55.77 -3.53
N CYS A 434 25.76 -55.90 -3.85
CA CYS A 434 26.27 -56.41 -5.12
C CYS A 434 26.16 -57.93 -5.16
N ASP A 435 25.70 -58.50 -6.28
CA ASP A 435 25.75 -59.93 -6.54
C ASP A 435 26.84 -60.21 -7.60
N ALA A 436 27.76 -61.13 -7.31
CA ALA A 436 28.84 -61.51 -8.20
C ALA A 436 29.12 -63.02 -8.10
N ALA A 437 29.29 -63.62 -9.28
CA ALA A 437 29.69 -65.01 -9.60
C ALA A 437 28.55 -66.04 -9.52
N GLN A 438 28.20 -66.84 -10.54
CA GLN A 438 28.86 -67.40 -11.75
C GLN A 438 27.74 -68.16 -12.54
N ASP A 439 27.77 -68.56 -13.81
CA ASP A 439 28.80 -68.66 -14.84
C ASP A 439 28.16 -68.90 -16.23
N CYS A 440 28.94 -68.56 -17.26
CA CYS A 440 28.96 -68.95 -18.68
C CYS A 440 27.89 -69.90 -19.29
N ARG A 441 27.32 -69.45 -20.42
CA ARG A 441 27.54 -70.05 -21.75
C ARG A 441 27.78 -68.99 -22.81
#